data_AF-A0AAP6ZLT5-F1
#
_entry.id   AF-A0AAP6ZLT5-F1
#
_cell.length_a   1.000
_cell.length_b   1.000
_cell.length_c   1.000
_cell.angle_alpha   90.00
_cell.angle_beta   90.00
_cell.angle_gamma   90.00
#
_symmetry.space_group_name_H-M   'P 1'
#
loop_
_entity.id
_entity.type
_entity.pdbx_description
1 polymer ?
#
loop_
_entity_poly.entity_id
_entity_poly.type
_entity_poly.pdbx_seq_one_letter_code
_entity_poly.pdbx_strand_id
1 'polypeptide(L)'
;MKTKLWVFSFITALTAAGFIFWPNPVETSEYAKPRGKVGHDAVPLPEADNRLVVSKQDSTGMATSIETKAVALKLKQVAIKHQQILQYPSYSQPIVNESSPYLNWNAFEVVETPILDGKSTASLSIKKFRHFYPEQIAVELKTQQTVLGASLDVVSVATQQVLTTLPSDEMQWQIMPGKDWPEELRLIARVDFERGEDIVSADVRLYHSVASVVSVSEGYAQGPDMKIPVTLQIDKEGIFRLRANLYQKGGKAIASLVEKQRLSEGEQTVDLKAFKRVLPEGEIDLELRDVVIERMSGHPGEKAGYGQSDAESYPVGRFDSGTLTDEEYQMTEQEKQQLAFLQQLL
;
A
#
# COMPACT_ATOMS: atom_id res chain seq x y z
N MET A 1 -47.25 51.34 36.79
CA MET A 1 -45.82 51.69 36.96
C MET A 1 -45.16 51.62 35.61
N LYS A 2 -44.62 52.75 35.16
CA LYS A 2 -43.89 52.94 33.91
C LYS A 2 -42.40 52.80 34.21
N THR A 3 -41.64 52.10 33.38
CA THR A 3 -40.22 52.40 33.17
C THR A 3 -39.84 52.12 31.73
N LYS A 4 -39.43 53.21 31.07
CA LYS A 4 -38.84 53.30 29.73
C LYS A 4 -37.38 52.84 29.79
N LEU A 5 -36.83 52.33 28.69
CA LEU A 5 -35.39 52.42 28.33
C LEU A 5 -35.28 52.22 26.80
N TRP A 6 -35.25 53.29 26.02
CA TRP A 6 -34.09 53.98 25.42
C TRP A 6 -33.46 53.25 24.20
N VAL A 7 -33.67 53.87 23.04
CA VAL A 7 -32.98 53.61 21.77
C VAL A 7 -31.65 54.35 21.81
N PHE A 8 -30.53 53.67 21.55
CA PHE A 8 -29.34 54.30 20.98
C PHE A 8 -28.81 53.46 19.82
N SER A 9 -28.76 54.13 18.66
CA SER A 9 -28.01 53.71 17.48
C SER A 9 -26.57 54.19 17.64
N PHE A 10 -25.59 53.32 17.40
CA PHE A 10 -24.24 53.75 17.05
C PHE A 10 -23.64 52.77 16.03
N ILE A 11 -23.22 53.33 14.90
CA ILE A 11 -22.46 52.69 13.83
C ILE A 11 -20.99 52.73 14.25
N THR A 12 -20.30 51.58 14.19
CA THR A 12 -18.87 51.53 13.87
C THR A 12 -18.51 50.16 13.31
N ALA A 13 -17.94 50.18 12.10
CA ALA A 13 -17.28 49.06 11.46
C ALA A 13 -16.02 48.66 12.24
N LEU A 14 -15.68 47.37 12.29
CA LEU A 14 -14.40 46.81 11.82
C LEU A 14 -14.28 45.31 12.13
N THR A 15 -13.64 44.64 11.18
CA THR A 15 -12.71 43.51 11.33
C THR A 15 -13.22 42.09 11.56
N ALA A 16 -12.77 41.26 10.62
CA ALA A 16 -12.79 39.81 10.60
C ALA A 16 -12.22 39.19 11.87
N ALA A 17 -12.95 38.19 12.40
CA ALA A 17 -12.42 37.18 13.29
C ALA A 17 -12.84 35.80 12.75
N GLY A 18 -12.15 35.38 11.69
CA GLY A 18 -12.22 34.03 11.14
C GLY A 18 -10.84 33.40 11.25
N PHE A 19 -10.45 33.00 12.45
CA PHE A 19 -9.40 32.03 12.72
C PHE A 19 -9.91 31.22 13.91
N ILE A 20 -10.06 29.90 13.76
CA ILE A 20 -9.35 28.84 14.49
C ILE A 20 -10.12 27.56 14.04
N PHE A 21 -9.62 26.65 13.21
CA PHE A 21 -8.51 25.71 13.41
C PHE A 21 -8.06 25.19 12.03
N TRP A 22 -6.82 25.52 11.62
CA TRP A 22 -6.05 24.79 10.62
C TRP A 22 -4.75 24.37 11.33
N PRO A 23 -4.27 23.13 11.19
CA PRO A 23 -3.06 22.72 11.88
C PRO A 23 -1.84 23.48 11.34
N ASN A 24 -1.09 24.09 12.26
CA ASN A 24 0.22 24.69 11.96
C ASN A 24 1.19 23.61 11.44
N PRO A 25 2.06 23.93 10.47
CA PRO A 25 3.16 23.04 10.10
C PRO A 25 4.03 22.79 11.33
N VAL A 26 4.21 21.52 11.67
CA VAL A 26 5.16 21.12 12.71
C VAL A 26 6.56 21.35 12.15
N GLU A 27 7.25 22.35 12.70
CA GLU A 27 8.69 22.54 12.50
C GLU A 27 9.45 21.34 13.06
N THR A 28 9.74 20.36 12.21
CA THR A 28 10.67 19.26 12.52
C THR A 28 11.94 19.46 11.71
N SER A 29 12.82 20.34 12.19
CA SER A 29 14.25 20.22 11.92
C SER A 29 15.05 20.82 13.08
N GLU A 30 15.42 20.00 14.05
CA GLU A 30 16.45 20.37 15.05
C GLU A 30 17.86 20.52 14.45
N TYR A 31 18.02 20.42 13.13
CA TYR A 31 19.28 20.65 12.43
C TYR A 31 19.53 22.11 12.03
N ALA A 32 18.64 23.05 12.38
CA ALA A 32 18.78 24.47 12.05
C ALA A 32 18.97 25.40 13.27
N LYS A 33 19.69 24.96 14.31
CA LYS A 33 20.14 25.86 15.39
C LYS A 33 21.54 26.42 15.07
N PRO A 34 21.71 27.74 14.88
CA PRO A 34 23.03 28.34 14.69
C PRO A 34 23.83 28.27 16.00
N ARG A 35 24.96 27.55 15.99
CA ARG A 35 25.95 27.61 17.08
C ARG A 35 26.70 28.93 17.03
N GLY A 36 26.85 29.55 18.20
CA GLY A 36 27.45 30.85 18.41
C GLY A 36 28.96 30.94 18.16
N LYS A 37 29.42 32.20 18.15
CA LYS A 37 30.76 32.72 17.85
C LYS A 37 31.89 32.07 18.66
N VAL A 38 32.98 31.71 17.97
CA VAL A 38 34.36 31.76 18.50
C VAL A 38 35.27 32.19 17.33
N GLY A 39 36.11 33.20 17.54
CA GLY A 39 37.07 33.70 16.54
C GLY A 39 38.42 33.00 16.60
N HIS A 40 39.14 32.96 15.47
CA HIS A 40 40.45 33.59 15.28
C HIS A 40 40.91 33.44 13.81
N ASP A 41 41.49 34.54 13.33
CA ASP A 41 42.51 34.72 12.30
C ASP A 41 42.24 34.45 10.82
N ALA A 42 42.45 35.53 10.06
CA ALA A 42 42.39 35.65 8.62
C ALA A 42 43.77 35.43 7.98
N VAL A 43 43.79 34.81 6.79
CA VAL A 43 44.74 35.09 5.69
C VAL A 43 44.00 34.94 4.35
N PRO A 44 44.22 35.79 3.31
CA PRO A 44 43.23 36.06 2.27
C PRO A 44 43.52 35.48 0.85
N LEU A 45 42.43 35.31 0.08
CA LEU A 45 42.21 35.55 -1.37
C LEU A 45 42.94 34.68 -2.43
N PRO A 46 42.31 34.35 -3.60
CA PRO A 46 41.86 35.37 -4.57
C PRO A 46 40.44 35.24 -5.16
N GLU A 47 39.96 36.41 -5.55
CA GLU A 47 38.78 36.66 -6.39
C GLU A 47 38.90 36.03 -7.77
N ALA A 48 37.79 35.48 -8.27
CA ALA A 48 37.56 35.36 -9.70
C ALA A 48 36.10 35.75 -10.00
N ASP A 49 36.02 36.85 -10.74
CA ASP A 49 34.86 37.49 -11.37
C ASP A 49 34.05 36.48 -12.21
N ASN A 50 32.73 36.43 -12.00
CA ASN A 50 31.81 35.75 -12.91
C ASN A 50 30.57 36.61 -13.12
N ARG A 51 30.75 37.64 -13.96
CA ARG A 51 29.65 38.28 -14.70
C ARG A 51 28.96 37.25 -15.59
N LEU A 52 27.71 36.94 -15.26
CA LEU A 52 26.79 36.19 -16.11
C LEU A 52 26.51 36.97 -17.39
N VAL A 53 27.10 36.53 -18.50
CA VAL A 53 26.70 36.93 -19.85
C VAL A 53 25.44 36.15 -20.21
N VAL A 54 24.32 36.86 -20.31
CA VAL A 54 23.08 36.34 -20.91
C VAL A 54 23.32 36.16 -22.41
N SER A 55 23.51 34.92 -22.85
CA SER A 55 23.34 34.56 -24.26
C SER A 55 21.96 33.97 -24.46
N LYS A 56 21.13 34.71 -25.19
CA LYS A 56 19.83 34.31 -25.68
C LYS A 56 20.05 33.36 -26.86
N GLN A 57 19.72 32.08 -26.70
CA GLN A 57 19.69 31.12 -27.80
C GLN A 57 18.32 30.44 -27.84
N ASP A 58 17.48 30.96 -28.73
CA ASP A 58 16.27 30.31 -29.22
C ASP A 58 16.66 29.04 -29.97
N SER A 59 16.37 27.86 -29.40
CA SER A 59 16.21 26.60 -30.17
C SER A 59 15.80 25.41 -29.30
N THR A 60 14.54 25.33 -28.81
CA THR A 60 13.84 24.03 -28.55
C THR A 60 12.39 24.24 -28.11
N GLY A 61 11.46 24.35 -29.06
CA GLY A 61 10.01 24.45 -28.77
C GLY A 61 9.23 23.14 -28.93
N MET A 62 9.82 22.09 -29.50
CA MET A 62 9.08 20.85 -29.85
C MET A 62 9.28 19.69 -28.87
N ALA A 63 10.44 19.53 -28.22
CA ALA A 63 10.67 18.43 -27.29
C ALA A 63 9.88 18.61 -25.98
N THR A 64 9.91 19.83 -25.43
CA THR A 64 9.20 20.18 -24.18
C THR A 64 7.69 20.05 -24.31
N SER A 65 7.12 20.35 -25.48
CA SER A 65 5.66 20.35 -25.69
C SER A 65 5.06 18.94 -25.85
N ILE A 66 5.83 17.97 -26.37
CA ILE A 66 5.38 16.57 -26.48
C ILE A 66 5.41 15.88 -25.12
N GLU A 67 6.47 16.08 -24.32
CA GLU A 67 6.54 15.56 -22.94
C GLU A 67 5.45 16.16 -22.06
N THR A 68 5.20 17.47 -22.16
CA THR A 68 4.12 18.12 -21.40
C THR A 68 2.74 17.58 -21.77
N LYS A 69 2.49 17.27 -23.05
CA LYS A 69 1.24 16.64 -23.48
C LYS A 69 1.11 15.19 -22.99
N ALA A 70 2.20 14.41 -23.04
CA ALA A 70 2.19 13.04 -22.55
C ALA A 70 1.96 12.97 -21.03
N VAL A 71 2.57 13.87 -20.26
CA VAL A 71 2.34 14.00 -18.81
C VAL A 71 0.90 14.44 -18.52
N ALA A 72 0.38 15.43 -19.25
CA ALA A 72 -1.01 15.88 -19.09
C ALA A 72 -2.01 14.75 -19.39
N LEU A 73 -1.77 13.93 -20.43
CA LEU A 73 -2.60 12.77 -20.74
C LEU A 73 -2.57 11.72 -19.61
N LYS A 74 -1.40 11.43 -19.05
CA LYS A 74 -1.28 10.52 -17.90
C LYS A 74 -2.01 11.05 -16.67
N LEU A 75 -1.87 12.35 -16.36
CA LEU A 75 -2.59 13.00 -15.26
C LEU A 75 -4.12 12.93 -15.45
N LYS A 76 -4.61 13.18 -16.66
CA LYS A 76 -6.04 13.01 -16.98
C LYS A 76 -6.51 11.57 -16.76
N GLN A 77 -5.74 10.59 -17.20
CA GLN A 77 -6.07 9.17 -16.97
C GLN A 77 -6.13 8.81 -15.49
N VAL A 78 -5.19 9.33 -14.69
CA VAL A 78 -5.20 9.18 -13.23
C VAL A 78 -6.46 9.83 -12.64
N ALA A 79 -6.79 11.06 -13.06
CA ALA A 79 -7.97 11.76 -12.56
C ALA A 79 -9.29 11.04 -12.88
N ILE A 80 -9.45 10.51 -14.09
CA ILE A 80 -10.62 9.69 -14.48
C ILE A 80 -10.74 8.46 -13.58
N LYS A 81 -9.65 7.71 -13.36
CA LYS A 81 -9.64 6.53 -12.50
C LYS A 81 -10.03 6.87 -11.07
N HIS A 82 -9.47 7.94 -10.52
CA HIS A 82 -9.81 8.37 -9.16
C HIS A 82 -11.28 8.83 -9.05
N GLN A 83 -11.82 9.54 -10.04
CA GLN A 83 -13.23 9.93 -10.05
C GLN A 83 -14.18 8.73 -10.05
N GLN A 84 -13.82 7.63 -10.73
CA GLN A 84 -14.61 6.39 -10.72
C GLN A 84 -14.63 5.73 -9.34
N ILE A 85 -13.47 5.70 -8.65
CA ILE A 85 -13.34 5.14 -7.29
C ILE A 85 -14.22 5.90 -6.29
N LEU A 86 -14.28 7.24 -6.40
CA LEU A 86 -15.07 8.09 -5.51
C LEU A 86 -16.59 7.89 -5.62
N GLN A 87 -17.09 7.14 -6.61
CA GLN A 87 -18.52 6.82 -6.73
C GLN A 87 -18.99 5.77 -5.73
N TYR A 88 -18.06 5.09 -5.06
CA TYR A 88 -18.31 4.03 -4.10
C TYR A 88 -17.66 4.37 -2.76
N PRO A 89 -18.23 3.91 -1.64
CA PRO A 89 -17.60 4.08 -0.35
C PRO A 89 -16.22 3.44 -0.32
N SER A 90 -15.27 4.08 0.37
CA SER A 90 -13.87 3.60 0.45
C SER A 90 -13.72 2.21 1.08
N TYR A 91 -14.71 1.74 1.84
CA TYR A 91 -14.75 0.40 2.42
C TYR A 91 -15.26 -0.69 1.45
N SER A 92 -15.84 -0.32 0.30
CA SER A 92 -16.43 -1.26 -0.66
C SER A 92 -16.21 -0.78 -2.10
N GLN A 93 -15.13 -1.26 -2.72
CA GLN A 93 -14.73 -0.85 -4.07
C GLN A 93 -14.98 -1.98 -5.08
N PRO A 94 -15.65 -1.73 -6.21
CA PRO A 94 -15.92 -2.79 -7.18
C PRO A 94 -14.64 -3.32 -7.82
N ILE A 95 -14.57 -4.64 -8.05
CA ILE A 95 -13.51 -5.28 -8.82
C ILE A 95 -14.03 -5.52 -10.24
N VAL A 96 -13.64 -4.65 -11.17
CA VAL A 96 -14.17 -4.65 -12.54
C VAL A 96 -13.49 -5.65 -13.48
N ASN A 97 -12.25 -6.05 -13.19
CA ASN A 97 -11.50 -7.01 -14.00
C ASN A 97 -10.34 -7.65 -13.22
N GLU A 98 -9.76 -8.69 -13.82
CA GLU A 98 -8.62 -9.46 -13.29
C GLU A 98 -7.33 -8.66 -13.15
N SER A 99 -7.23 -7.49 -13.80
CA SER A 99 -6.09 -6.57 -13.65
C SER A 99 -6.26 -5.60 -12.48
N SER A 100 -7.31 -5.76 -11.67
CA SER A 100 -7.53 -4.95 -10.48
C SER A 100 -6.34 -5.08 -9.52
N PRO A 101 -5.77 -3.96 -9.04
CA PRO A 101 -4.67 -4.00 -8.07
C PRO A 101 -5.09 -4.64 -6.75
N TYR A 102 -6.40 -4.75 -6.49
CA TYR A 102 -6.95 -5.34 -5.28
C TYR A 102 -6.86 -6.87 -5.23
N LEU A 103 -6.59 -7.54 -6.37
CA LEU A 103 -6.53 -9.00 -6.43
C LEU A 103 -5.18 -9.58 -5.99
N ASN A 104 -4.11 -8.77 -5.98
CA ASN A 104 -2.74 -9.27 -5.88
C ASN A 104 -1.90 -8.53 -4.83
N TRP A 105 -2.42 -8.33 -3.62
CA TRP A 105 -1.75 -7.56 -2.55
C TRP A 105 -0.42 -8.12 -2.03
N ASN A 106 -0.21 -9.41 -2.22
CA ASN A 106 1.00 -10.11 -1.77
C ASN A 106 1.74 -10.82 -2.91
N ALA A 107 1.43 -10.45 -4.16
CA ALA A 107 2.13 -11.01 -5.31
C ALA A 107 3.62 -10.63 -5.25
N PHE A 108 4.47 -11.57 -5.66
CA PHE A 108 5.88 -11.30 -5.88
C PHE A 108 6.08 -10.77 -7.29
N GLU A 109 6.71 -9.60 -7.42
CA GLU A 109 7.06 -9.03 -8.72
C GLU A 109 8.41 -9.55 -9.16
N VAL A 110 8.41 -10.39 -10.21
CA VAL A 110 9.64 -10.98 -10.75
C VAL A 110 10.43 -9.91 -11.51
N VAL A 111 11.70 -9.77 -11.15
CA VAL A 111 12.64 -8.86 -11.82
C VAL A 111 13.64 -9.68 -12.63
N GLU A 112 13.64 -9.45 -13.96
CA GLU A 112 14.64 -10.03 -14.85
C GLU A 112 15.95 -9.23 -14.79
N THR A 113 17.03 -9.92 -14.45
CA THR A 113 18.38 -9.35 -14.37
C THR A 113 19.20 -9.82 -15.57
N PRO A 114 19.88 -8.92 -16.31
CA PRO A 114 20.85 -9.30 -17.33
C PRO A 114 21.99 -10.10 -16.71
N ILE A 115 22.38 -11.21 -17.34
CA ILE A 115 23.46 -12.09 -16.89
C ILE A 115 24.57 -12.22 -17.95
N LEU A 116 25.77 -12.59 -17.50
CA LEU A 116 26.97 -12.85 -18.31
C LEU A 116 27.36 -11.64 -19.17
N ASP A 117 27.11 -11.73 -20.48
CA ASP A 117 27.39 -10.69 -21.48
C ASP A 117 26.22 -9.71 -21.66
N GLY A 118 25.18 -9.81 -20.83
CA GLY A 118 24.00 -8.97 -20.84
C GLY A 118 23.01 -9.28 -21.96
N LYS A 119 23.23 -10.34 -22.76
CA LYS A 119 22.32 -10.75 -23.84
C LYS A 119 21.25 -11.75 -23.38
N SER A 120 21.40 -12.28 -22.18
CA SER A 120 20.46 -13.21 -21.55
C SER A 120 20.02 -12.66 -20.21
N THR A 121 18.86 -13.10 -19.73
CA THR A 121 18.33 -12.73 -18.43
C THR A 121 18.15 -13.95 -17.54
N ALA A 122 18.18 -13.70 -16.23
CA ALA A 122 17.74 -14.64 -15.22
C ALA A 122 16.95 -13.91 -14.12
N SER A 123 16.07 -14.63 -13.44
CA SER A 123 15.26 -14.10 -12.35
C SER A 123 15.02 -15.15 -11.28
N LEU A 124 14.78 -14.70 -10.05
CA LEU A 124 14.24 -15.55 -8.99
C LEU A 124 12.73 -15.38 -8.96
N SER A 125 12.00 -16.49 -8.95
CA SER A 125 10.56 -16.57 -8.89
C SER A 125 10.14 -17.15 -7.55
N ILE A 126 9.30 -16.41 -6.83
CA ILE A 126 8.73 -16.80 -5.53
C ILE A 126 7.21 -16.65 -5.62
N LYS A 127 6.45 -17.48 -4.88
CA LYS A 127 4.98 -17.46 -4.92
C LYS A 127 4.39 -16.12 -4.44
N LYS A 128 4.97 -15.53 -3.39
CA LYS A 128 4.46 -14.32 -2.73
C LYS A 128 5.60 -13.50 -2.12
N PHE A 129 5.35 -12.22 -1.85
CA PHE A 129 6.38 -11.32 -1.32
C PHE A 129 6.53 -11.41 0.20
N ARG A 130 5.41 -11.49 0.93
CA ARG A 130 5.37 -11.64 2.40
C ARG A 130 5.07 -13.09 2.77
N HIS A 131 5.96 -13.68 3.54
CA HIS A 131 5.85 -15.00 4.15
C HIS A 131 5.71 -14.89 5.65
N PHE A 132 5.16 -15.92 6.29
CA PHE A 132 4.96 -15.97 7.73
C PHE A 132 5.74 -17.13 8.33
N TYR A 133 6.52 -16.93 9.38
CA TYR A 133 7.15 -18.07 10.07
C TYR A 133 6.07 -18.97 10.70
N PRO A 134 6.14 -20.32 10.59
CA PRO A 134 7.24 -21.14 10.05
C PRO A 134 7.01 -21.65 8.61
N GLU A 135 6.31 -20.91 7.76
CA GLU A 135 6.05 -21.28 6.36
C GLU A 135 7.34 -21.50 5.55
N GLN A 136 7.34 -22.54 4.72
CA GLN A 136 8.40 -22.79 3.73
C GLN A 136 8.37 -21.76 2.60
N ILE A 137 9.55 -21.27 2.21
CA ILE A 137 9.68 -20.36 1.06
C ILE A 137 10.29 -21.15 -0.11
N ALA A 138 9.46 -21.42 -1.12
CA ALA A 138 9.89 -22.03 -2.38
C ALA A 138 10.41 -20.95 -3.35
N VAL A 139 11.59 -21.18 -3.90
CA VAL A 139 12.29 -20.28 -4.82
C VAL A 139 12.71 -21.04 -6.06
N GLU A 140 12.49 -20.47 -7.23
CA GLU A 140 12.89 -21.04 -8.53
C GLU A 140 13.74 -20.03 -9.29
N LEU A 141 14.90 -20.46 -9.80
CA LEU A 141 15.68 -19.69 -10.76
C LEU A 141 15.12 -19.92 -12.17
N LYS A 142 14.71 -18.84 -12.83
CA LYS A 142 14.25 -18.85 -14.22
C LYS A 142 15.31 -18.26 -15.13
N THR A 143 15.80 -19.06 -16.06
CA THR A 143 16.77 -18.65 -17.08
C THR A 143 16.66 -19.52 -18.32
N GLN A 144 17.12 -19.01 -19.47
CA GLN A 144 17.25 -19.78 -20.71
C GLN A 144 18.67 -20.34 -20.91
N GLN A 145 19.62 -19.98 -20.05
CA GLN A 145 21.00 -20.46 -20.12
C GLN A 145 21.13 -21.82 -19.41
N THR A 146 22.03 -22.68 -19.92
CA THR A 146 22.39 -23.93 -19.25
C THR A 146 23.11 -23.62 -17.93
N VAL A 147 22.55 -24.10 -16.83
CA VAL A 147 23.12 -24.00 -15.48
C VAL A 147 23.91 -25.27 -15.19
N LEU A 148 25.17 -25.10 -14.76
CA LEU A 148 26.06 -26.19 -14.33
C LEU A 148 25.93 -26.46 -12.82
N GLY A 149 25.63 -25.42 -12.05
CA GLY A 149 25.42 -25.51 -10.61
C GLY A 149 24.86 -24.20 -10.05
N ALA A 150 24.15 -24.28 -8.93
CA ALA A 150 23.65 -23.09 -8.26
C ALA A 150 23.60 -23.27 -6.74
N SER A 151 23.83 -22.17 -6.02
CA SER A 151 23.61 -22.09 -4.59
C SER A 151 22.83 -20.83 -4.24
N LEU A 152 22.06 -20.88 -3.16
CA LEU A 152 21.26 -19.77 -2.68
C LEU A 152 21.69 -19.38 -1.27
N ASP A 153 22.24 -18.18 -1.14
CA ASP A 153 22.45 -17.54 0.16
C ASP A 153 21.17 -16.81 0.57
N VAL A 154 20.72 -17.05 1.81
CA VAL A 154 19.69 -16.23 2.46
C VAL A 154 20.40 -15.25 3.38
N VAL A 155 20.22 -13.96 3.14
CA VAL A 155 20.99 -12.89 3.79
C VAL A 155 20.05 -11.96 4.53
N SER A 156 20.42 -11.60 5.76
CA SER A 156 19.77 -10.51 6.49
C SER A 156 20.06 -9.17 5.81
N VAL A 157 19.04 -8.43 5.39
CA VAL A 157 19.26 -7.10 4.77
C VAL A 157 19.88 -6.12 5.76
N ALA A 158 19.47 -6.18 7.02
CA ALA A 158 19.91 -5.24 8.05
C ALA A 158 21.37 -5.45 8.46
N THR A 159 21.81 -6.70 8.59
CA THR A 159 23.16 -7.04 9.10
C THR A 159 24.12 -7.52 8.01
N GLN A 160 23.61 -7.78 6.80
CA GLN A 160 24.33 -8.40 5.68
C GLN A 160 24.90 -9.79 6.00
N GLN A 161 24.47 -10.40 7.11
CA GLN A 161 24.92 -11.73 7.51
C GLN A 161 24.19 -12.80 6.70
N VAL A 162 24.94 -13.77 6.20
CA VAL A 162 24.38 -15.01 5.63
C VAL A 162 23.77 -15.82 6.76
N LEU A 163 22.45 -16.03 6.68
CA LEU A 163 21.66 -16.80 7.65
C LEU A 163 21.73 -18.29 7.33
N THR A 164 21.76 -18.65 6.05
CA THR A 164 21.95 -20.01 5.55
C THR A 164 22.37 -19.99 4.09
N THR A 165 22.96 -21.10 3.62
CA THR A 165 23.29 -21.36 2.22
C THR A 165 22.70 -22.71 1.82
N LEU A 166 22.01 -22.75 0.69
CA LEU A 166 21.35 -23.94 0.17
C LEU A 166 21.93 -24.31 -1.21
N PRO A 167 22.50 -25.50 -1.39
CA PRO A 167 22.85 -25.98 -2.73
C PRO A 167 21.57 -26.37 -3.50
N SER A 168 21.59 -26.30 -4.84
CA SER A 168 20.57 -26.92 -5.67
C SER A 168 21.11 -27.33 -7.03
N ASP A 169 20.79 -28.56 -7.41
CA ASP A 169 21.09 -29.12 -8.74
C ASP A 169 19.90 -28.92 -9.70
N GLU A 170 18.74 -28.50 -9.19
CA GLU A 170 17.47 -28.41 -9.94
C GLU A 170 16.96 -26.97 -10.11
N MET A 171 17.81 -25.96 -9.85
CA MET A 171 17.43 -24.53 -9.92
C MET A 171 16.26 -24.15 -8.98
N GLN A 172 15.97 -25.00 -8.00
CA GLN A 172 14.88 -24.82 -7.04
C GLN A 172 15.40 -24.96 -5.61
N TRP A 173 14.93 -24.09 -4.73
CA TRP A 173 15.28 -24.12 -3.31
C TRP A 173 14.03 -24.07 -2.44
N GLN A 174 14.18 -24.68 -1.27
CA GLN A 174 13.16 -24.77 -0.26
C GLN A 174 13.74 -24.23 1.04
N ILE A 175 13.41 -22.98 1.37
CA ILE A 175 13.96 -22.31 2.54
C ILE A 175 13.05 -22.61 3.73
N MET A 176 13.66 -23.08 4.83
CA MET A 176 13.04 -23.19 6.14
C MET A 176 13.46 -21.98 6.99
N PRO A 177 12.58 -20.99 7.22
CA PRO A 177 12.97 -19.81 7.99
C PRO A 177 13.27 -20.17 9.45
N GLY A 178 14.36 -19.61 9.97
CA GLY A 178 14.68 -19.69 11.39
C GLY A 178 13.76 -18.78 12.22
N LYS A 179 13.47 -19.18 13.45
CA LYS A 179 12.59 -18.43 14.37
C LYS A 179 13.07 -17.01 14.66
N ASP A 180 14.39 -16.80 14.68
CA ASP A 180 15.00 -15.51 15.02
C ASP A 180 15.48 -14.73 13.78
N TRP A 181 15.03 -15.14 12.58
CA TRP A 181 15.40 -14.44 11.35
C TRP A 181 14.74 -13.06 11.26
N PRO A 182 15.43 -12.09 10.65
CA PRO A 182 14.89 -10.73 10.50
C PRO A 182 13.77 -10.68 9.47
N GLU A 183 12.98 -9.60 9.52
CA GLU A 183 11.86 -9.41 8.60
C GLU A 183 12.27 -9.22 7.14
N GLU A 184 13.48 -8.70 6.89
CA GLU A 184 13.97 -8.36 5.56
C GLU A 184 15.05 -9.35 5.16
N LEU A 185 14.72 -10.18 4.17
CA LEU A 185 15.61 -11.21 3.65
C LEU A 185 15.96 -10.89 2.20
N ARG A 186 17.24 -11.01 1.88
CA ARG A 186 17.76 -11.01 0.51
C ARG A 186 18.18 -12.42 0.13
N LEU A 187 17.63 -12.89 -0.97
CA LEU A 187 17.95 -14.16 -1.60
C LEU A 187 19.01 -13.87 -2.67
N ILE A 188 20.17 -14.52 -2.60
CA ILE A 188 21.28 -14.35 -3.54
C ILE A 188 21.61 -15.71 -4.14
N ALA A 189 21.17 -15.94 -5.37
CA ALA A 189 21.55 -17.12 -6.13
C ALA A 189 22.89 -16.87 -6.83
N ARG A 190 23.89 -17.69 -6.51
CA ARG A 190 25.17 -17.77 -7.22
C ARG A 190 25.06 -18.91 -8.21
N VAL A 191 25.24 -18.60 -9.48
CA VAL A 191 24.93 -19.53 -10.57
C VAL A 191 26.13 -19.68 -11.47
N ASP A 192 26.55 -20.92 -11.67
CA ASP A 192 27.61 -21.30 -12.58
C ASP A 192 26.99 -21.69 -13.91
N PHE A 193 27.28 -20.93 -14.95
CA PHE A 193 26.87 -21.22 -16.33
C PHE A 193 28.07 -21.76 -17.13
N GLU A 194 27.82 -22.38 -18.28
CA GLU A 194 28.89 -22.84 -19.19
C GLU A 194 29.88 -21.75 -19.59
N ARG A 195 29.42 -20.49 -19.63
CA ARG A 195 30.21 -19.33 -20.08
C ARG A 195 30.82 -18.50 -18.94
N GLY A 196 30.54 -18.84 -17.68
CA GLY A 196 31.01 -18.09 -16.51
C GLY A 196 30.00 -18.09 -15.36
N GLU A 197 30.35 -17.41 -14.28
CA GLU A 197 29.53 -17.29 -13.06
C GLU A 197 28.77 -15.96 -13.04
N ASP A 198 27.58 -15.95 -12.45
CA ASP A 198 26.85 -14.71 -12.18
C ASP A 198 25.94 -14.81 -10.93
N ILE A 199 25.33 -13.70 -10.54
CA ILE A 199 24.47 -13.58 -9.37
C ILE A 199 23.09 -13.05 -9.76
N VAL A 200 22.06 -13.68 -9.21
CA VAL A 200 20.67 -13.21 -9.30
C VAL A 200 20.13 -13.01 -7.89
N SER A 201 19.48 -11.88 -7.63
CA SER A 201 18.96 -11.59 -6.29
C SER A 201 17.51 -11.17 -6.29
N ALA A 202 16.82 -11.48 -5.19
CA ALA A 202 15.47 -11.04 -4.90
C ALA A 202 15.31 -10.74 -3.41
N ASP A 203 14.48 -9.78 -3.06
CA ASP A 203 14.16 -9.46 -1.66
C ASP A 203 12.75 -9.99 -1.32
N VAL A 204 12.61 -10.59 -0.14
CA VAL A 204 11.33 -11.07 0.41
C VAL A 204 11.16 -10.61 1.85
N ARG A 205 9.92 -10.67 2.36
CA ARG A 205 9.60 -10.33 3.74
C ARG A 205 9.20 -11.56 4.53
N LEU A 206 9.73 -11.69 5.75
CA LEU A 206 9.33 -12.69 6.72
C LEU A 206 8.64 -12.00 7.90
N TYR A 207 7.45 -12.45 8.28
CA TYR A 207 6.73 -11.91 9.43
C TYR A 207 6.47 -12.99 10.46
N HIS A 208 6.41 -12.57 11.73
CA HIS A 208 5.65 -13.30 12.74
C HIS A 208 4.23 -12.76 12.72
N SER A 209 3.26 -13.67 12.62
CA SER A 209 1.86 -13.28 12.62
C SER A 209 1.53 -12.51 13.90
N VAL A 210 0.75 -11.43 13.77
CA VAL A 210 0.21 -10.67 14.91
C VAL A 210 -1.30 -10.84 15.08
N ALA A 211 -1.93 -11.58 14.15
CA ALA A 211 -3.34 -11.90 14.18
C ALA A 211 -3.65 -13.03 13.19
N SER A 212 -4.72 -13.79 13.42
CA SER A 212 -5.21 -14.79 12.46
C SER A 212 -6.71 -14.75 12.30
N VAL A 213 -7.21 -15.23 11.15
CA VAL A 213 -8.65 -15.42 10.94
C VAL A 213 -9.09 -16.70 11.65
N VAL A 214 -10.04 -16.57 12.58
CA VAL A 214 -10.66 -17.72 13.27
C VAL A 214 -11.86 -18.22 12.46
N SER A 215 -12.74 -17.31 12.05
CA SER A 215 -13.94 -17.65 11.29
C SER A 215 -14.51 -16.44 10.54
N VAL A 216 -15.35 -16.74 9.54
CA VAL A 216 -16.21 -15.77 8.86
C VAL A 216 -17.64 -16.26 9.03
N SER A 217 -18.51 -15.37 9.47
CA SER A 217 -19.93 -15.66 9.68
C SER A 217 -20.76 -15.29 8.44
N GLU A 218 -22.03 -15.71 8.45
CA GLU A 218 -22.95 -15.36 7.37
C GLU A 218 -23.17 -13.85 7.25
N GLY A 219 -23.30 -13.40 6.00
CA GLY A 219 -23.58 -12.00 5.71
C GLY A 219 -25.03 -11.61 6.07
N TYR A 220 -25.23 -10.41 6.61
CA TYR A 220 -26.56 -9.89 6.93
C TYR A 220 -26.76 -8.45 6.46
N ALA A 221 -28.01 -8.08 6.19
CA ALA A 221 -28.37 -6.75 5.73
C ALA A 221 -28.38 -5.73 6.88
N GLN A 222 -27.73 -4.59 6.68
CA GLN A 222 -27.86 -3.42 7.55
C GLN A 222 -27.86 -2.14 6.72
N GLY A 223 -29.05 -1.55 6.52
CA GLY A 223 -29.20 -0.38 5.65
C GLY A 223 -28.78 -0.71 4.21
N PRO A 224 -27.93 0.09 3.57
CA PRO A 224 -27.47 -0.16 2.21
C PRO A 224 -26.28 -1.13 2.14
N ASP A 225 -25.80 -1.65 3.27
CA ASP A 225 -24.62 -2.52 3.33
C ASP A 225 -24.98 -3.96 3.71
N MET A 226 -24.39 -4.93 3.02
CA MET A 226 -24.24 -6.28 3.56
C MET A 226 -23.04 -6.29 4.49
N LYS A 227 -23.25 -6.65 5.75
CA LYS A 227 -22.20 -6.84 6.74
C LYS A 227 -21.75 -8.29 6.82
N ILE A 228 -20.44 -8.49 6.91
CA ILE A 228 -19.80 -9.80 6.98
C ILE A 228 -18.91 -9.82 8.24
N PRO A 229 -19.35 -10.46 9.34
CA PRO A 229 -18.54 -10.58 10.54
C PRO A 229 -17.35 -11.51 10.32
N VAL A 230 -16.16 -10.99 10.59
CA VAL A 230 -14.90 -11.76 10.58
C VAL A 230 -14.35 -11.79 11.99
N THR A 231 -14.22 -12.98 12.54
CA THR A 231 -13.61 -13.20 13.85
C THR A 231 -12.12 -13.41 13.69
N LEU A 232 -11.35 -12.59 14.40
CA LEU A 232 -9.90 -12.60 14.41
C LEU A 232 -9.38 -12.97 15.80
N GLN A 233 -8.32 -13.78 15.86
CA GLN A 233 -7.50 -13.94 17.04
C GLN A 233 -6.39 -12.89 16.98
N ILE A 234 -6.32 -11.99 17.97
CA ILE A 234 -5.34 -10.91 18.02
C ILE A 234 -4.25 -11.25 19.05
N ASP A 235 -3.00 -11.32 18.59
CA ASP A 235 -1.86 -11.65 19.44
C ASP A 235 -1.21 -10.39 20.05
N LYS A 236 -1.40 -9.23 19.41
CA LYS A 236 -0.91 -7.94 19.87
C LYS A 236 -1.92 -6.84 19.54
N GLU A 237 -2.33 -6.08 20.55
CA GLU A 237 -3.28 -4.98 20.37
C GLU A 237 -2.77 -3.89 19.40
N GLY A 238 -3.70 -3.15 18.79
CA GLY A 238 -3.35 -2.06 17.89
C GLY A 238 -4.50 -1.58 17.00
N ILE A 239 -4.15 -0.76 16.01
CA ILE A 239 -5.07 -0.36 14.95
C ILE A 239 -4.86 -1.32 13.79
N PHE A 240 -5.88 -2.11 13.48
CA PHE A 240 -5.86 -3.08 12.42
C PHE A 240 -6.60 -2.58 11.20
N ARG A 241 -6.09 -2.96 10.04
CA ARG A 241 -6.77 -2.85 8.76
C ARG A 241 -6.99 -4.27 8.25
N LEU A 242 -8.26 -4.66 8.19
CA LEU A 242 -8.69 -5.90 7.56
C LEU A 242 -9.06 -5.59 6.12
N ARG A 243 -8.49 -6.36 5.18
CA ARG A 243 -8.90 -6.35 3.77
C ARG A 243 -9.29 -7.75 3.35
N ALA A 244 -10.30 -7.86 2.51
CA ALA A 244 -10.63 -9.09 1.82
C ALA A 244 -11.33 -8.76 0.51
N ASN A 245 -11.34 -9.69 -0.42
CA ASN A 245 -12.10 -9.57 -1.64
C ASN A 245 -13.35 -10.46 -1.55
N LEU A 246 -14.51 -9.89 -1.87
CA LEU A 246 -15.77 -10.62 -1.97
C LEU A 246 -15.88 -11.25 -3.35
N TYR A 247 -16.21 -12.54 -3.38
CA TYR A 247 -16.41 -13.31 -4.61
C TYR A 247 -17.81 -13.91 -4.62
N GLN A 248 -18.33 -14.10 -5.83
CA GLN A 248 -19.33 -15.15 -6.04
C GLN A 248 -18.64 -16.49 -5.81
N LYS A 249 -19.29 -17.41 -5.08
CA LYS A 249 -18.74 -18.73 -4.78
C LYS A 249 -18.28 -19.46 -6.05
N GLY A 250 -16.99 -19.80 -6.11
CA GLY A 250 -16.37 -20.46 -7.26
C GLY A 250 -16.31 -19.61 -8.55
N GLY A 251 -16.61 -18.32 -8.44
CA GLY A 251 -16.80 -17.41 -9.56
C GLY A 251 -15.90 -16.18 -9.49
N LYS A 252 -16.42 -15.06 -10.00
CA LYS A 252 -15.68 -13.81 -10.19
C LYS A 252 -15.61 -12.99 -8.90
N ALA A 253 -14.55 -12.20 -8.80
CA ALA A 253 -14.44 -11.14 -7.80
C ALA A 253 -15.52 -10.08 -8.02
N ILE A 254 -16.12 -9.62 -6.93
CA ILE A 254 -17.21 -8.63 -6.91
C ILE A 254 -16.66 -7.30 -6.41
N ALA A 255 -16.03 -7.31 -5.23
CA ALA A 255 -15.57 -6.08 -4.58
C ALA A 255 -14.38 -6.33 -3.65
N SER A 256 -13.56 -5.30 -3.49
CA SER A 256 -12.55 -5.24 -2.44
C SER A 256 -13.13 -4.53 -1.22
N LEU A 257 -13.07 -5.20 -0.08
CA LEU A 257 -13.64 -4.75 1.19
C LEU A 257 -12.51 -4.36 2.14
N VAL A 258 -12.68 -3.23 2.84
CA VAL A 258 -11.68 -2.73 3.78
C VAL A 258 -12.36 -2.18 5.02
N GLU A 259 -11.90 -2.59 6.20
CA GLU A 259 -12.32 -2.01 7.47
C GLU A 259 -11.11 -1.71 8.35
N LYS A 260 -11.18 -0.61 9.11
CA LYS A 260 -10.12 -0.19 10.04
C LYS A 260 -10.68 -0.08 11.43
N GLN A 261 -10.13 -0.86 12.35
CA GLN A 261 -10.64 -0.93 13.72
C GLN A 261 -9.49 -1.04 14.72
N ARG A 262 -9.67 -0.42 15.88
CA ARG A 262 -8.79 -0.66 17.03
C ARG A 262 -9.22 -1.95 17.71
N LEU A 263 -8.30 -2.90 17.84
CA LEU A 263 -8.56 -4.22 18.40
C LEU A 263 -7.65 -4.49 19.59
N SER A 264 -8.23 -5.07 20.63
CA SER A 264 -7.51 -5.57 21.81
C SER A 264 -7.00 -6.99 21.56
N GLU A 265 -6.08 -7.46 22.41
CA GLU A 265 -5.63 -8.86 22.39
C GLU A 265 -6.80 -9.83 22.68
N GLY A 266 -6.72 -11.03 22.11
CA GLY A 266 -7.76 -12.05 22.20
C GLY A 266 -8.67 -12.10 20.96
N GLU A 267 -9.80 -12.79 21.10
CA GLU A 267 -10.78 -12.93 20.03
C GLU A 267 -11.57 -11.64 19.84
N GLN A 268 -11.62 -11.11 18.62
CA GLN A 268 -12.28 -9.86 18.26
C GLN A 268 -13.05 -10.02 16.95
N THR A 269 -14.19 -9.34 16.80
CA THR A 269 -14.97 -9.34 15.55
C THR A 269 -14.85 -8.01 14.83
N VAL A 270 -14.64 -8.07 13.51
CA VAL A 270 -14.64 -6.93 12.60
C VAL A 270 -15.70 -7.16 11.51
N ASP A 271 -16.57 -6.17 11.29
CA ASP A 271 -17.56 -6.22 10.23
C ASP A 271 -16.98 -5.64 8.93
N LEU A 272 -16.73 -6.48 7.93
CA LEU A 272 -16.54 -6.00 6.56
C LEU A 272 -17.90 -5.62 5.96
N LYS A 273 -17.94 -4.59 5.11
CA LYS A 273 -19.19 -4.09 4.50
C LYS A 273 -19.10 -4.12 2.98
N ALA A 274 -20.08 -4.73 2.34
CA ALA A 274 -20.29 -4.64 0.89
C ALA A 274 -21.49 -3.74 0.61
N PHE A 275 -21.25 -2.61 -0.06
CA PHE A 275 -22.30 -1.65 -0.39
C PHE A 275 -23.21 -2.18 -1.50
N LYS A 276 -24.53 -1.96 -1.42
CA LYS A 276 -25.52 -2.54 -2.34
C LYS A 276 -25.12 -2.43 -3.82
N ARG A 277 -24.62 -1.26 -4.24
CA ARG A 277 -24.26 -1.00 -5.64
C ARG A 277 -23.09 -1.83 -6.18
N VAL A 278 -22.28 -2.47 -5.32
CA VAL A 278 -21.24 -3.40 -5.79
C VAL A 278 -21.75 -4.83 -5.93
N LEU A 279 -22.89 -5.16 -5.33
CA LEU A 279 -23.42 -6.52 -5.31
C LEU A 279 -24.24 -6.82 -6.57
N PRO A 280 -24.19 -8.06 -7.09
CA PRO A 280 -25.14 -8.53 -8.10
C PRO A 280 -26.58 -8.49 -7.57
N GLU A 281 -27.54 -8.29 -8.48
CA GLU A 281 -28.96 -8.33 -8.13
C GLU A 281 -29.42 -9.76 -7.80
N GLY A 282 -30.24 -9.88 -6.75
CA GLY A 282 -30.87 -11.13 -6.33
C GLY A 282 -30.02 -11.98 -5.37
N GLU A 283 -30.39 -13.26 -5.28
CA GLU A 283 -29.75 -14.22 -4.39
C GLU A 283 -28.45 -14.79 -4.97
N ILE A 284 -27.39 -14.77 -4.16
CA ILE A 284 -26.07 -15.22 -4.57
C ILE A 284 -25.33 -15.89 -3.40
N ASP A 285 -24.66 -17.01 -3.69
CA ASP A 285 -23.71 -17.63 -2.75
C ASP A 285 -22.38 -16.87 -2.81
N LEU A 286 -21.89 -16.44 -1.65
CA LEU A 286 -20.73 -15.58 -1.52
C LEU A 286 -19.62 -16.22 -0.69
N GLU A 287 -18.39 -15.77 -0.95
CA GLU A 287 -17.21 -16.11 -0.17
C GLU A 287 -16.20 -14.96 -0.12
N LEU A 288 -15.42 -14.90 0.95
CA LEU A 288 -14.25 -14.02 1.07
C LEU A 288 -12.99 -14.76 0.66
N ARG A 289 -12.11 -14.08 -0.09
CA ARG A 289 -10.76 -14.54 -0.41
C ARG A 289 -9.75 -13.42 -0.23
N ASP A 290 -8.47 -13.71 -0.41
CA ASP A 290 -7.38 -12.72 -0.40
C ASP A 290 -7.33 -11.90 0.90
N VAL A 291 -7.58 -12.55 2.04
CA VAL A 291 -7.66 -11.86 3.34
C VAL A 291 -6.27 -11.36 3.75
N VAL A 292 -6.18 -10.06 4.04
CA VAL A 292 -4.97 -9.40 4.53
C VAL A 292 -5.28 -8.70 5.84
N ILE A 293 -4.53 -9.04 6.88
CA ILE A 293 -4.59 -8.40 8.19
C ILE A 293 -3.32 -7.59 8.38
N GLU A 294 -3.46 -6.27 8.51
CA GLU A 294 -2.33 -5.35 8.74
C GLU A 294 -2.53 -4.66 10.10
N ARG A 295 -1.60 -4.85 11.04
CA ARG A 295 -1.50 -4.02 12.24
C ARG A 295 -0.71 -2.77 11.87
N MET A 296 -1.41 -1.65 11.76
CA MET A 296 -0.84 -0.37 11.37
C MET A 296 0.15 0.14 12.44
N SER A 297 1.18 0.87 12.00
CA SER A 297 2.10 1.57 12.89
C SER A 297 1.34 2.56 13.78
N GLY A 298 1.48 2.41 15.10
CA GLY A 298 0.80 3.27 16.08
C GLY A 298 1.51 4.60 16.32
N HIS A 299 2.80 4.69 16.00
CA HIS A 299 3.61 5.90 16.12
C HIS A 299 4.79 5.88 15.13
N PRO A 300 5.44 7.03 14.87
CA PRO A 300 6.62 7.10 14.02
C PRO A 300 7.72 6.11 14.48
N GLY A 301 8.34 5.44 13.52
CA GLY A 301 9.41 4.46 13.76
C GLY A 301 8.93 3.04 14.11
N GLU A 302 7.65 2.84 14.45
CA GLU A 302 7.10 1.49 14.60
C GLU A 302 6.81 0.87 13.23
N LYS A 303 7.24 -0.37 13.02
CA LYS A 303 6.90 -1.12 11.79
C LYS A 303 5.48 -1.67 11.87
N ALA A 304 4.82 -1.73 10.71
CA ALA A 304 3.56 -2.43 10.58
C ALA A 304 3.76 -3.94 10.81
N GLY A 305 2.82 -4.56 11.53
CA GLY A 305 2.73 -6.01 11.66
C GLY A 305 1.72 -6.59 10.67
N TYR A 306 1.80 -7.88 10.40
CA TYR A 306 0.85 -8.57 9.53
C TYR A 306 0.33 -9.83 10.19
N GLY A 307 -0.95 -10.13 9.94
CA GLY A 307 -1.58 -11.38 10.32
C GLY A 307 -1.68 -12.35 9.15
N GLN A 308 -2.00 -13.59 9.48
CA GLN A 308 -2.10 -14.71 8.53
C GLN A 308 -3.55 -15.17 8.35
N SER A 309 -3.85 -15.66 7.15
CA SER A 309 -5.08 -16.36 6.80
C SER A 309 -4.70 -17.76 6.33
N ASP A 310 -5.24 -18.79 6.99
CA ASP A 310 -4.89 -20.19 6.69
C ASP A 310 -5.74 -20.82 5.58
N ALA A 311 -6.92 -20.26 5.31
CA ALA A 311 -7.77 -20.72 4.21
C ALA A 311 -7.63 -19.81 3.00
N GLU A 312 -7.73 -20.41 1.80
CA GLU A 312 -7.80 -19.68 0.53
C GLU A 312 -9.15 -18.96 0.34
N SER A 313 -10.21 -19.49 0.95
CA SER A 313 -11.56 -18.94 0.88
C SER A 313 -12.36 -19.21 2.16
N TYR A 314 -13.24 -18.29 2.50
CA TYR A 314 -14.18 -18.39 3.62
C TYR A 314 -15.61 -18.21 3.14
N PRO A 315 -16.53 -19.16 3.36
CA PRO A 315 -17.93 -19.00 2.95
C PRO A 315 -18.61 -17.87 3.73
N VAL A 316 -19.33 -17.01 3.04
CA VAL A 316 -20.19 -15.94 3.60
C VAL A 316 -21.66 -16.36 3.60
N GLY A 317 -21.99 -17.46 2.93
CA GLY A 317 -23.35 -17.97 2.81
C GLY A 317 -24.11 -17.37 1.63
N ARG A 318 -25.41 -17.67 1.57
CA ARG A 318 -26.33 -17.18 0.55
C ARG A 318 -26.91 -15.84 1.00
N PHE A 319 -26.82 -14.83 0.15
CA PHE A 319 -27.31 -13.48 0.45
C PHE A 319 -28.21 -12.95 -0.66
N ASP A 320 -29.32 -12.29 -0.29
CA ASP A 320 -30.21 -11.60 -1.22
C ASP A 320 -29.96 -10.08 -1.16
N SER A 321 -29.40 -9.50 -2.23
CA SER A 321 -29.14 -8.05 -2.31
C SER A 321 -30.42 -7.20 -2.34
N GLY A 322 -31.58 -7.81 -2.62
CA GLY A 322 -32.90 -7.17 -2.52
C GLY A 322 -33.28 -6.77 -1.09
N THR A 323 -32.62 -7.33 -0.06
CA THR A 323 -32.87 -7.02 1.35
C THR A 323 -32.22 -5.71 1.82
N LEU A 324 -31.33 -5.12 1.00
CA LEU A 324 -30.62 -3.87 1.30
C LEU A 324 -31.46 -2.63 0.93
N THR A 325 -31.28 -1.53 1.67
CA THR A 325 -31.93 -0.24 1.35
C THR A 325 -31.27 0.44 0.14
N ASP A 326 -32.02 1.29 -0.56
CA ASP A 326 -31.58 2.01 -1.78
C ASP A 326 -30.91 3.35 -1.47
N GLU A 327 -30.30 3.50 -0.30
CA GLU A 327 -29.62 4.74 0.06
C GLU A 327 -28.39 4.97 -0.82
N GLU A 328 -28.30 6.16 -1.41
CA GLU A 328 -27.12 6.54 -2.18
C GLU A 328 -25.93 6.83 -1.28
N TYR A 329 -24.74 6.46 -1.75
CA TYR A 329 -23.49 6.78 -1.07
C TYR A 329 -23.30 8.30 -0.95
N GLN A 330 -23.10 8.75 0.29
CA GLN A 330 -22.85 10.15 0.61
C GLN A 330 -21.35 10.39 0.74
N MET A 331 -20.77 11.10 -0.22
CA MET A 331 -19.36 11.51 -0.16
C MET A 331 -19.11 12.43 1.05
N THR A 332 -17.98 12.24 1.71
CA THR A 332 -17.46 13.17 2.71
C THR A 332 -17.04 14.49 2.07
N GLU A 333 -16.93 15.56 2.87
CA GLU A 333 -16.45 16.86 2.36
C GLU A 333 -15.03 16.76 1.76
N GLN A 334 -14.18 15.91 2.32
CA GLN A 334 -12.85 15.66 1.78
C GLN A 334 -12.91 14.99 0.40
N GLU A 335 -13.78 13.99 0.22
CA GLU A 335 -13.97 13.31 -1.06
C GLU A 335 -14.57 14.27 -2.11
N LYS A 336 -15.50 15.16 -1.71
CA LYS A 336 -16.03 16.22 -2.59
C LYS A 336 -14.94 17.19 -3.03
N GLN A 337 -14.08 17.63 -2.12
CA GLN A 337 -12.95 18.50 -2.44
C GLN A 337 -11.95 17.81 -3.38
N GLN A 338 -11.65 16.54 -3.11
CA GLN A 338 -10.80 15.73 -3.98
C GLN A 338 -11.40 15.62 -5.38
N LEU A 339 -12.70 15.31 -5.47
CA LEU A 339 -13.41 15.23 -6.75
C LEU A 339 -13.34 16.56 -7.51
N ALA A 340 -13.59 17.69 -6.84
CA ALA A 340 -13.52 19.01 -7.44
C ALA A 340 -12.12 19.32 -7.98
N PHE A 341 -11.06 18.95 -7.26
CA PHE A 341 -9.69 19.08 -7.73
C PHE A 341 -9.42 18.21 -8.97
N LEU A 342 -9.85 16.94 -8.96
CA LEU A 342 -9.65 16.03 -10.09
C LEU A 342 -10.38 16.53 -11.35
N GLN A 343 -11.56 17.12 -11.19
CA GLN A 343 -12.32 17.70 -12.30
C GLN A 343 -11.61 18.89 -12.96
N GLN A 344 -10.77 19.63 -12.23
CA GLN A 344 -9.94 20.69 -12.82
C GLN A 344 -8.80 20.16 -13.70
N LEU A 345 -8.44 18.87 -13.55
CA LEU A 345 -7.38 18.23 -14.33
C LEU A 345 -7.89 17.61 -15.64
N LEU A 346 -9.21 17.41 -15.78
CA LEU A 346 -9.87 16.82 -16.96
C LEU A 346 -10.12 17.87 -18.05
#